data_AF-A0A2D5TUE3-F1
#
_entry.id   AF-A0A2D5TUE3-F1
#
_cell.length_a   1.000
_cell.length_b   1.000
_cell.length_c   1.000
_cell.angle_alpha   90.00
_cell.angle_beta   90.00
_cell.angle_gamma   90.00
#
_symmetry.space_group_name_H-M   'P 1'
#
loop_
_entity.id
_entity.type
_entity.pdbx_description
1 polymer ?
#
loop_
_entity_poly.entity_id
_entity_poly.type
_entity_poly.pdbx_seq_one_letter_code
_entity_poly.pdbx_strand_id
1 'polypeptide(L)' 'SLTWLNQMDQAKEELFPVFKETYGRDSEIWWQRWRLFFLAVAEIFGFNNGQEWWVSHYQMIKHP' A
#
# COMPACT_ATOMS: atom_id res chain seq x y z
N SER A 1 6.93 7.01 -4.31
CA SER A 1 5.99 7.40 -5.40
C SER A 1 4.55 7.11 -4.96
N LEU A 2 3.58 7.93 -5.36
CA LEU A 2 2.14 7.76 -5.05
C LEU A 2 1.37 6.91 -6.07
N THR A 3 2.07 6.15 -6.91
CA THR A 3 1.49 5.42 -8.05
C THR A 3 0.32 4.52 -7.65
N TRP A 4 0.45 3.75 -6.58
CA TRP A 4 -0.60 2.85 -6.09
C TRP A 4 -1.84 3.59 -5.60
N LEU A 5 -1.65 4.69 -4.85
CA LEU A 5 -2.74 5.55 -4.40
C LEU A 5 -3.52 6.13 -5.59
N ASN A 6 -2.81 6.64 -6.59
CA ASN A 6 -3.42 7.25 -7.77
C ASN A 6 -4.19 6.23 -8.62
N GLN A 7 -3.62 5.03 -8.83
CA GLN A 7 -4.31 3.96 -9.56
C GLN A 7 -5.56 3.50 -8.81
N MET A 8 -5.48 3.34 -7.49
CA MET A 8 -6.64 2.97 -6.68
C MET A 8 -7.74 4.04 -6.76
N ASP A 9 -7.40 5.32 -6.60
CA ASP A 9 -8.36 6.42 -6.69
C ASP A 9 -9.01 6.50 -8.10
N GLN A 10 -8.26 6.21 -9.17
CA GLN A 10 -8.79 6.15 -10.55
C GLN A 10 -9.70 4.94 -10.79
N ALA A 11 -9.39 3.79 -10.19
CA ALA A 11 -10.15 2.55 -10.35
C ALA A 11 -11.27 2.40 -9.30
N LYS A 12 -11.70 3.49 -8.65
CA LYS A 12 -12.70 3.43 -7.56
C LYS A 12 -13.98 2.72 -7.97
N GLU A 13 -14.52 3.02 -9.15
CA GLU A 13 -15.79 2.40 -9.60
C GLU A 13 -15.69 0.88 -9.75
N GLU A 14 -14.52 0.39 -10.19
CA GLU A 14 -14.25 -1.05 -10.37
C GLU A 14 -13.95 -1.75 -9.04
N LEU A 15 -13.18 -1.10 -8.17
CA LEU A 15 -12.73 -1.69 -6.90
C LEU A 15 -13.78 -1.61 -5.79
N PHE A 16 -14.61 -0.56 -5.76
CA PHE A 16 -15.52 -0.34 -4.65
C PHE A 16 -16.56 -1.46 -4.43
N PRO A 17 -17.05 -2.17 -5.46
CA PRO A 17 -17.82 -3.42 -5.27
C PRO A 17 -17.09 -4.47 -4.42
N VAL A 18 -15.80 -4.69 -4.64
CA VAL A 18 -14.97 -5.62 -3.85
C VAL A 18 -14.89 -5.15 -2.39
N PHE A 19 -14.78 -3.84 -2.17
CA PHE A 19 -14.80 -3.26 -0.82
C PHE A 19 -16.16 -3.45 -0.14
N LYS A 20 -17.27 -3.31 -0.86
CA LYS A 20 -18.61 -3.58 -0.32
C LYS A 20 -18.79 -5.06 0.03
N GLU A 21 -18.30 -5.97 -0.81
CA GLU A 21 -18.34 -7.41 -0.54
C GLU A 21 -17.48 -7.79 0.68
N THR A 22 -16.28 -7.24 0.77
CA THR A 22 -15.29 -7.59 1.81
C THR A 22 -15.59 -6.93 3.16
N TYR A 23 -15.95 -5.64 3.15
CA TYR A 23 -16.05 -4.81 4.36
C TYR A 23 -17.49 -4.37 4.68
N GLY A 24 -18.45 -4.62 3.79
CA GLY A 24 -19.85 -4.30 4.01
C GLY A 24 -20.08 -2.83 4.34
N ARG A 25 -20.65 -2.56 5.52
CA ARG A 25 -20.98 -1.20 6.00
C ARG A 25 -19.73 -0.33 6.21
N ASP A 26 -18.58 -0.94 6.41
CA ASP A 26 -17.33 -0.24 6.69
C ASP A 26 -16.51 0.03 5.41
N SER A 27 -17.06 -0.24 4.21
CA SER A 27 -16.35 -0.13 2.94
C SER A 27 -15.73 1.25 2.70
N GLU A 28 -16.43 2.33 3.05
CA GLU A 28 -15.91 3.71 2.95
C GLU A 28 -14.76 3.97 3.92
N ILE A 29 -14.84 3.44 5.15
CA ILE A 29 -13.77 3.58 6.16
C ILE A 29 -12.54 2.82 5.68
N TRP A 30 -12.73 1.61 5.16
CA TRP A 30 -11.63 0.80 4.63
C TRP A 30 -11.02 1.39 3.36
N TRP A 31 -11.80 2.04 2.50
CA TRP A 31 -11.27 2.80 1.37
C TRP A 31 -10.26 3.86 1.86
N GLN A 32 -10.62 4.66 2.86
CA GLN A 32 -9.71 5.66 3.41
C GLN A 32 -8.49 5.05 4.11
N ARG A 33 -8.65 3.92 4.82
CA ARG A 33 -7.52 3.21 5.45
C ARG A 33 -6.49 2.75 4.43
N TRP A 34 -6.93 2.20 3.30
CA TRP A 34 -6.03 1.81 2.21
C TRP A 34 -5.33 3.02 1.59
N ARG A 35 -6.02 4.15 1.42
CA ARG A 35 -5.37 5.40 0.96
C ARG A 35 -4.29 5.87 1.93
N LEU A 36 -4.59 5.89 3.23
CA LEU A 36 -3.63 6.25 4.28
C LEU A 36 -2.43 5.31 4.30
N PHE A 37 -2.65 4.01 4.11
CA PHE A 37 -1.58 3.04 4.02
C PHE A 37 -0.63 3.34 2.85
N PHE A 38 -1.16 3.52 1.64
CA PHE A 38 -0.32 3.84 0.47
C PHE A 38 0.43 5.17 0.62
N LEU A 39 -0.21 6.17 1.23
CA LEU A 39 0.45 7.45 1.53
C LEU A 39 1.59 7.26 2.54
N ALA A 40 1.35 6.54 3.65
CA ALA A 40 2.35 6.30 4.68
C ALA A 40 3.55 5.50 4.15
N VAL A 41 3.31 4.46 3.34
CA VAL A 41 4.38 3.68 2.70
C VAL A 41 5.20 4.56 1.75
N ALA A 42 4.54 5.39 0.93
CA ALA A 42 5.24 6.28 0.02
C ALA A 42 6.12 7.29 0.74
N GLU A 43 5.69 7.79 1.91
CA GLU A 43 6.46 8.71 2.74
C GLU A 43 7.63 8.00 3.43
N ILE A 44 7.39 6.86 4.09
CA ILE A 44 8.41 6.11 4.83
C ILE A 44 9.58 5.72 3.91
N PHE A 45 9.29 5.14 2.75
CA PHE A 45 10.35 4.77 1.80
C PHE A 45 10.90 5.96 1.00
N GLY A 46 10.22 7.11 1.01
CA GLY A 46 10.70 8.35 0.40
C GLY A 46 11.55 9.21 1.34
N PHE A 47 11.44 8.98 2.65
CA PHE A 47 12.09 9.78 3.67
C PHE A 47 13.62 9.76 3.54
N ASN A 48 14.25 10.92 3.74
CA ASN A 48 15.70 11.11 3.58
C ASN A 48 16.23 10.50 2.26
N ASN A 49 15.55 10.77 1.14
CA ASN A 49 15.84 10.19 -0.19
C ASN A 49 15.91 8.65 -0.19
N GLY A 50 15.07 8.00 0.62
CA GLY A 50 14.99 6.54 0.74
C GLY A 50 16.20 5.90 1.43
N GLN A 51 16.94 6.65 2.24
CA GLN A 51 18.16 6.17 2.92
C GLN A 51 17.95 5.69 4.36
N GLU A 52 16.71 5.62 4.85
CA GLU A 52 16.42 5.12 6.21
C GLU A 52 15.77 3.74 6.20
N TRP A 53 14.82 3.49 5.28
CA TRP A 53 14.09 2.24 5.17
C TRP A 53 14.28 1.59 3.80
N TRP A 54 14.57 0.29 3.80
CA TRP A 54 15.05 -0.44 2.62
C TRP A 54 14.39 -1.81 2.52
N VAL A 55 14.43 -2.37 1.31
CA VAL A 55 14.14 -3.79 1.08
C VAL A 55 15.46 -4.51 0.86
N SER A 56 15.75 -5.50 1.71
CA SER A 56 16.99 -6.30 1.61
C SER A 56 16.67 -7.69 1.09
N HIS A 57 17.51 -8.18 0.19
CA HIS A 57 17.43 -9.53 -0.35
C HIS A 57 18.58 -10.37 0.20
N TYR A 58 18.26 -11.53 0.78
CA TYR A 58 19.24 -12.43 1.36
C TYR A 58 19.17 -13.80 0.67
N GLN A 59 20.31 -14.30 0.21
CA GLN A 59 20.46 -15.68 -0.24
C GLN A 59 21.23 -16.45 0.84
N MET A 60 20.56 -17.40 1.47
CA MET A 60 21.17 -18.26 2.48
C MET A 60 21.72 -19.53 1.83
N ILE A 61 22.93 -19.93 2.25
CA ILE A 61 23.50 -21.25 1.94
C ILE A 61 23.68 -22.04 3.22
N LYS A 62 23.69 -23.37 3.12
CA LYS A 62 23.90 -24.24 4.27
C LYS A 62 25.32 -24.03 4.81
N HIS A 63 25.45 -23.79 6.11
CA HIS A 63 26.74 -23.78 6.77
C HIS A 63 27.32 -25.21 6.74
N PRO A 64 28.61 -25.41 6.38
CA PRO A 64 29.26 -26.71 6.43
C PRO A 64 29.36 -27.28 7.84
#